data_AF-A0A852X243-F1
#
_entry.id   AF-A0A852X243-F1
#
_cell.length_a   1.000
_cell.length_b   1.000
_cell.length_c   1.000
_cell.angle_alpha   90.00
_cell.angle_beta   90.00
_cell.angle_gamma   90.00
#
_symmetry.space_group_name_H-M   'P 1'
#
loop_
_entity.id
_entity.type
_entity.pdbx_description
1 polymer ?
#
loop_
_entity_poly.entity_id
_entity_poly.type
_entity_poly.pdbx_seq_one_letter_code
_entity_poly.pdbx_strand_id
1 'polypeptide(L)'
;MAERPRPLHARLAVLGSPISHSKSPALHRAAYDRLGLSWQYSAVEMDGDRLGEFLGGLDASWRGLSLTMPLKQDVLPLLDSIDEVAAITGAANTVLFDGGTRRGFNTDVGGIVRTLREAGVHEASHGVLLGGGATAASALVAISQLGAREVQVLVRRPGAAAPLVELGSRLGIDVHEGRPIELATIDRADLVVSTVPGGTDLGVAASAGLISSAALLDVAYDPWPTPLAAGWFAGGGAVVHGLGMLLHQALLQVRIFVNGDPNEPLDDEDAVLAVMRDAVA
;
A
#
# COMPACT_ATOMS: atom_id res chain seq x y z
N MET A 1 -21.64 9.50 -21.30
CA MET A 1 -22.14 9.18 -19.95
C MET A 1 -22.28 10.51 -19.23
N ALA A 2 -23.45 10.84 -18.69
CA ALA A 2 -23.62 12.12 -17.99
C ALA A 2 -22.77 12.11 -16.70
N GLU A 3 -21.94 13.13 -16.50
CA GLU A 3 -21.23 13.38 -15.24
C GLU A 3 -22.24 13.37 -14.09
N ARG A 4 -22.12 12.42 -13.15
CA ARG A 4 -22.88 12.50 -11.91
C ARG A 4 -22.29 13.64 -11.09
N PRO A 5 -23.10 14.63 -10.65
CA PRO A 5 -22.59 15.74 -9.86
C PRO A 5 -21.99 15.23 -8.54
N ARG A 6 -20.78 15.72 -8.22
CA ARG A 6 -20.06 15.41 -6.97
C ARG A 6 -20.92 15.80 -5.76
N PRO A 7 -21.04 14.95 -4.72
CA PRO A 7 -21.78 15.34 -3.52
C PRO A 7 -21.04 16.48 -2.80
N LEU A 8 -21.77 17.52 -2.39
CA LEU A 8 -21.19 18.65 -1.64
C LEU A 8 -20.75 18.22 -0.22
N HIS A 9 -21.40 17.22 0.35
CA HIS A 9 -21.10 16.64 1.66
C HIS A 9 -21.01 15.12 1.54
N ALA A 10 -19.98 14.54 2.16
CA ALA A 10 -19.79 13.10 2.20
C ALA A 10 -19.04 12.68 3.47
N ARG A 11 -19.33 11.47 3.95
CA ARG A 11 -18.60 10.81 5.04
C ARG A 11 -17.68 9.75 4.47
N LEU A 12 -16.44 9.76 4.92
CA LEU A 12 -15.42 8.77 4.63
C LEU A 12 -14.70 8.40 5.92
N ALA A 13 -14.08 7.22 5.93
CA ALA A 13 -13.25 6.81 7.05
C ALA A 13 -12.15 5.84 6.60
N VAL A 14 -11.08 5.78 7.39
CA VAL A 14 -10.16 4.64 7.40
C VAL A 14 -10.57 3.66 8.49
N LEU A 15 -10.66 2.38 8.15
CA LEU A 15 -11.00 1.29 9.07
C LEU A 15 -9.82 0.33 9.21
N GLY A 16 -9.60 -0.16 10.42
CA GLY A 16 -8.65 -1.23 10.71
C GLY A 16 -8.36 -1.38 12.20
N SER A 17 -7.42 -2.26 12.53
CA SER A 17 -7.02 -2.51 13.91
C SER A 17 -5.53 -2.88 14.02
N PRO A 18 -4.73 -2.14 14.83
CA PRO A 18 -5.08 -0.87 15.51
C PRO A 18 -5.16 0.32 14.54
N ILE A 19 -6.01 1.31 14.82
CA ILE A 19 -6.16 2.50 13.93
C ILE A 19 -5.67 3.83 14.50
N SER A 20 -5.37 3.89 15.80
CA SER A 20 -5.09 5.15 16.53
C SER A 20 -3.97 6.02 15.95
N HIS A 21 -2.98 5.41 15.30
CA HIS A 21 -1.82 6.08 14.72
C HIS A 21 -1.92 6.33 13.22
N SER A 22 -3.09 6.09 12.61
CA SER A 22 -3.27 6.30 11.17
C SER A 22 -3.08 7.78 10.81
N LYS A 23 -2.18 8.03 9.84
CA LYS A 23 -1.99 9.36 9.24
C LYS A 23 -2.98 9.65 8.10
N SER A 24 -3.76 8.67 7.65
CA SER A 24 -4.75 8.84 6.55
C SER A 24 -5.74 9.98 6.80
N PRO A 25 -6.28 10.21 8.02
CA PRO A 25 -7.17 11.34 8.24
C PRO A 25 -6.54 12.70 7.99
N ALA A 26 -5.25 12.89 8.29
CA ALA A 26 -4.56 14.15 7.99
C ALA A 26 -4.41 14.34 6.48
N LEU A 27 -3.96 13.30 5.77
CA LEU A 27 -3.82 13.28 4.31
C LEU A 27 -5.13 13.64 3.59
N HIS A 28 -6.21 12.90 3.90
CA HIS A 28 -7.47 13.08 3.20
C HIS A 28 -8.13 14.42 3.49
N ARG A 29 -8.07 14.92 4.73
CA ARG A 29 -8.62 16.25 5.06
C ARG A 29 -7.86 17.36 4.32
N ALA A 30 -6.53 17.31 4.29
CA ALA A 30 -5.74 18.28 3.53
C ALA A 30 -6.10 18.27 2.04
N ALA A 31 -6.29 17.09 1.46
CA ALA A 31 -6.71 16.95 0.06
C ALA A 31 -8.10 17.56 -0.18
N TYR A 32 -9.08 17.25 0.68
CA TYR A 32 -10.45 17.75 0.52
C TYR A 32 -10.54 19.26 0.75
N ASP A 33 -9.80 19.80 1.72
CA ASP A 33 -9.70 21.24 1.95
C ASP A 33 -9.14 21.95 0.70
N ARG A 34 -8.08 21.40 0.08
CA ARG A 34 -7.49 21.93 -1.15
C ARG A 34 -8.45 21.90 -2.34
N LEU A 35 -9.26 20.85 -2.43
CA LEU A 35 -10.28 20.67 -3.48
C LEU A 35 -11.59 21.43 -3.21
N GLY A 36 -11.72 22.12 -2.07
CA GLY A 36 -12.95 22.81 -1.68
C GLY A 36 -14.11 21.87 -1.36
N LEU A 37 -13.83 20.61 -0.99
CA LEU A 37 -14.81 19.59 -0.66
C LEU A 37 -15.09 19.57 0.84
N SER A 38 -16.34 19.83 1.24
CA SER A 38 -16.76 19.79 2.65
C SER A 38 -17.06 18.35 3.11
N TRP A 39 -16.08 17.47 2.91
CA TRP A 39 -16.15 16.03 3.21
C TRP A 39 -15.49 15.72 4.56
N GLN A 40 -16.03 14.74 5.26
CA GLN A 40 -15.51 14.27 6.55
C GLN A 40 -14.65 13.02 6.35
N TYR A 41 -13.51 12.96 7.02
CA TYR A 41 -12.66 11.77 7.05
C TYR A 41 -12.22 11.43 8.49
N SER A 42 -12.69 10.29 9.00
CA SER A 42 -12.40 9.80 10.35
C SER A 42 -11.58 8.50 10.34
N ALA A 43 -11.12 8.09 11.52
CA ALA A 43 -10.54 6.77 11.75
C ALA A 43 -11.50 5.95 12.62
N VAL A 44 -11.70 4.67 12.28
CA VAL A 44 -12.63 3.78 12.97
C VAL A 44 -11.92 2.47 13.30
N GLU A 45 -11.88 2.13 14.58
CA GLU A 45 -11.31 0.88 15.07
C GLU A 45 -12.23 -0.28 14.66
N MET A 46 -11.70 -1.22 13.87
CA MET A 46 -12.50 -2.23 13.19
C MET A 46 -11.71 -3.50 12.92
N ASP A 47 -12.33 -4.65 13.23
CA ASP A 47 -11.86 -5.99 12.90
C ASP A 47 -12.72 -6.61 11.78
N GLY A 48 -12.29 -7.76 11.25
CA GLY A 48 -12.98 -8.45 10.17
C GLY A 48 -14.39 -8.92 10.57
N ASP A 49 -14.56 -9.33 11.83
CA ASP A 49 -15.82 -9.90 12.34
C ASP A 49 -16.97 -8.89 12.29
N ARG A 50 -16.69 -7.61 12.56
CA ARG A 50 -17.70 -6.53 12.57
C ARG A 50 -17.83 -5.79 11.24
N LEU A 51 -16.95 -6.06 10.27
CA LEU A 51 -16.92 -5.33 8.99
C LEU A 51 -18.22 -5.48 8.21
N GLY A 52 -18.78 -6.70 8.14
CA GLY A 52 -20.04 -6.97 7.43
C GLY A 52 -21.23 -6.19 7.98
N GLU A 53 -21.40 -6.20 9.32
CA GLU A 53 -22.45 -5.44 10.00
C GLU A 53 -22.27 -3.93 9.79
N PHE A 54 -21.03 -3.44 9.94
CA PHE A 54 -20.72 -2.03 9.73
C PHE A 54 -21.09 -1.57 8.32
N LEU A 55 -20.70 -2.32 7.28
CA LEU A 55 -21.05 -2.01 5.89
C LEU A 55 -22.56 -2.07 5.62
N GLY A 56 -23.28 -2.96 6.31
CA GLY A 56 -24.74 -3.07 6.23
C GLY A 56 -25.48 -1.88 6.86
N GLY A 57 -24.87 -1.19 7.83
CA GLY A 57 -25.44 -0.04 8.52
C GLY A 57 -25.16 1.32 7.88
N LEU A 58 -24.42 1.38 6.77
CA LEU A 58 -24.10 2.64 6.09
C LEU A 58 -25.29 3.17 5.29
N ASP A 59 -25.55 4.47 5.43
CA ASP A 59 -26.55 5.19 4.64
C ASP A 59 -25.93 5.90 3.42
N ALA A 60 -26.75 6.61 2.66
CA ALA A 60 -26.34 7.34 1.45
C ALA A 60 -25.40 8.55 1.74
N SER A 61 -25.13 8.89 3.00
CA SER A 61 -24.15 9.96 3.33
C SER A 61 -22.70 9.48 3.22
N TRP A 62 -22.47 8.17 3.15
CA TRP A 62 -21.14 7.59 3.00
C TRP A 62 -20.69 7.55 1.55
N ARG A 63 -19.49 8.05 1.28
CA ARG A 63 -18.89 8.02 -0.06
C ARG A 63 -17.91 6.87 -0.25
N GLY A 64 -17.16 6.52 0.78
CA GLY A 64 -16.19 5.44 0.67
C GLY A 64 -15.40 5.21 1.95
N LEU A 65 -14.63 4.13 1.95
CA LEU A 65 -13.80 3.71 3.06
C LEU A 65 -12.41 3.37 2.55
N SER A 66 -11.38 3.77 3.28
CA SER A 66 -10.05 3.19 3.17
C SER A 66 -9.94 2.04 4.18
N LEU A 67 -9.24 0.98 3.83
CA LEU A 67 -9.08 -0.22 4.66
C LEU A 67 -7.59 -0.49 4.88
N THR A 68 -7.23 -0.65 6.15
CA THR A 68 -5.92 -1.15 6.55
C THR A 68 -6.04 -2.53 7.18
N MET A 69 -4.92 -3.07 7.68
CA MET A 69 -4.90 -4.34 8.40
C MET A 69 -5.98 -4.36 9.51
N PRO A 70 -6.69 -5.48 9.71
CA PRO A 70 -6.64 -6.74 8.94
C PRO A 70 -7.56 -6.81 7.71
N LEU A 71 -8.30 -5.75 7.41
CA LEU A 71 -9.55 -5.78 6.63
C LEU A 71 -9.38 -5.93 5.10
N LYS A 72 -8.15 -5.84 4.58
CA LYS A 72 -7.92 -5.75 3.12
C LYS A 72 -8.36 -7.01 2.36
N GLN A 73 -8.37 -8.17 3.03
CA GLN A 73 -8.85 -9.42 2.45
C GLN A 73 -10.31 -9.69 2.87
N ASP A 74 -10.66 -9.39 4.12
CA ASP A 74 -11.99 -9.60 4.70
C ASP A 74 -13.11 -8.85 3.96
N VAL A 75 -12.77 -7.72 3.33
CA VAL A 75 -13.74 -6.93 2.56
C VAL A 75 -14.16 -7.61 1.25
N LEU A 76 -13.30 -8.41 0.62
CA LEU A 76 -13.54 -8.94 -0.73
C LEU A 76 -14.90 -9.64 -0.92
N PRO A 77 -15.34 -10.54 -0.02
CA PRO A 77 -16.66 -11.18 -0.15
C PRO A 77 -17.85 -10.22 0.07
N LEU A 78 -17.60 -8.98 0.50
CA LEU A 78 -18.62 -7.96 0.81
C LEU A 78 -18.78 -6.92 -0.31
N LEU A 79 -18.00 -7.05 -1.39
CA LEU A 79 -17.96 -6.15 -2.53
C LEU A 79 -18.76 -6.69 -3.73
N ASP A 80 -19.39 -5.79 -4.48
CA ASP A 80 -20.14 -6.15 -5.69
C ASP A 80 -19.22 -6.27 -6.92
N SER A 81 -18.10 -5.55 -6.91
CA SER A 81 -17.06 -5.62 -7.94
C SER A 81 -15.72 -5.15 -7.39
N ILE A 82 -14.64 -5.57 -8.05
CA ILE A 82 -13.26 -5.18 -7.73
C ILE A 82 -12.51 -4.79 -9.00
N ASP A 83 -11.52 -3.92 -8.87
CA ASP A 83 -10.61 -3.60 -9.97
C ASP A 83 -9.62 -4.74 -10.26
N GLU A 84 -8.94 -4.66 -11.40
CA GLU A 84 -7.97 -5.67 -11.83
C GLU A 84 -6.83 -5.85 -10.81
N VAL A 85 -6.37 -4.74 -10.21
CA VAL A 85 -5.30 -4.78 -9.21
C VAL A 85 -5.73 -5.52 -7.94
N ALA A 86 -6.94 -5.25 -7.43
CA ALA A 86 -7.49 -5.96 -6.28
C ALA A 86 -7.73 -7.45 -6.59
N ALA A 87 -8.17 -7.78 -7.81
CA ALA A 87 -8.34 -9.17 -8.24
C ALA A 87 -7.01 -9.93 -8.29
N ILE A 88 -5.95 -9.31 -8.85
CA ILE A 88 -4.62 -9.91 -8.95
C ILE A 88 -3.99 -10.10 -7.56
N THR A 89 -4.03 -9.06 -6.72
CA THR A 89 -3.41 -9.06 -5.39
C THR A 89 -4.20 -9.86 -4.36
N GLY A 90 -5.49 -10.12 -4.61
CA GLY A 90 -6.39 -10.73 -3.63
C GLY A 90 -6.58 -9.84 -2.40
N ALA A 91 -6.59 -8.52 -2.58
CA ALA A 91 -6.79 -7.54 -1.51
C ALA A 91 -7.35 -6.23 -2.05
N ALA A 92 -8.28 -5.61 -1.32
CA ALA A 92 -8.77 -4.25 -1.59
C ALA A 92 -8.53 -3.36 -0.37
N ASN A 93 -7.90 -2.21 -0.56
CA ASN A 93 -7.65 -1.22 0.50
C ASN A 93 -8.59 0.00 0.38
N THR A 94 -9.50 0.01 -0.58
CA THR A 94 -10.36 1.16 -0.88
C THR A 94 -11.73 0.67 -1.34
N VAL A 95 -12.80 1.21 -0.76
CA VAL A 95 -14.20 0.90 -1.10
C VAL A 95 -14.90 2.18 -1.51
N LEU A 96 -15.45 2.22 -2.72
CA LEU A 96 -16.29 3.31 -3.20
C LEU A 96 -17.76 2.89 -3.15
N PHE A 97 -18.61 3.74 -2.59
CA PHE A 97 -20.06 3.60 -2.68
C PHE A 97 -20.59 4.45 -3.84
N ASP A 98 -21.12 3.79 -4.86
CA ASP A 98 -21.67 4.45 -6.04
C ASP A 98 -22.95 3.76 -6.52
N GLY A 99 -24.06 4.50 -6.58
CA GLY A 99 -25.34 3.99 -7.07
C GLY A 99 -25.87 2.77 -6.32
N GLY A 100 -25.55 2.63 -5.03
CA GLY A 100 -25.93 1.46 -4.22
C GLY A 100 -25.01 0.25 -4.36
N THR A 101 -23.93 0.37 -5.13
CA THR A 101 -22.91 -0.69 -5.30
C THR A 101 -21.63 -0.37 -4.53
N ARG A 102 -20.94 -1.41 -4.09
CA ARG A 102 -19.66 -1.39 -3.38
C ARG A 102 -18.56 -1.84 -4.34
N ARG A 103 -17.74 -0.89 -4.80
CA ARG A 103 -16.61 -1.15 -5.70
C ARG A 103 -15.32 -1.15 -4.91
N GLY A 104 -14.54 -2.23 -4.96
CA GLY A 104 -13.23 -2.33 -4.32
C GLY A 104 -12.07 -2.01 -5.24
N PHE A 105 -11.04 -1.41 -4.68
CA PHE A 105 -9.79 -1.09 -5.37
C PHE A 105 -8.58 -1.38 -4.49
N ASN A 106 -7.44 -1.60 -5.13
CA ASN A 106 -6.13 -1.65 -4.46
C ASN A 106 -5.24 -0.51 -4.96
N THR A 107 -5.02 0.49 -4.10
CA THR A 107 -4.13 1.63 -4.39
C THR A 107 -2.70 1.46 -3.89
N ASP A 108 -2.41 0.39 -3.13
CA ASP A 108 -1.06 0.16 -2.58
C ASP A 108 -0.04 -0.06 -3.68
N VAL A 109 -0.37 -0.83 -4.73
CA VAL A 109 0.53 -1.10 -5.87
C VAL A 109 0.98 0.21 -6.51
N GLY A 110 0.02 1.07 -6.86
CA GLY A 110 0.30 2.38 -7.44
C GLY A 110 1.07 3.28 -6.47
N GLY A 111 0.78 3.21 -5.17
CA GLY A 111 1.51 3.92 -4.13
C GLY A 111 3.00 3.53 -4.05
N ILE A 112 3.29 2.23 -4.13
CA ILE A 112 4.65 1.68 -4.13
C ILE A 112 5.40 2.12 -5.38
N VAL A 113 4.80 1.92 -6.57
CA VAL A 113 5.45 2.26 -7.85
C VAL A 113 5.76 3.75 -7.94
N ARG A 114 4.83 4.63 -7.55
CA ARG A 114 5.04 6.08 -7.57
C ARG A 114 6.13 6.52 -6.59
N THR A 115 6.15 5.93 -5.40
CA THR A 115 7.18 6.19 -4.38
C THR A 115 8.57 5.80 -4.84
N LEU A 116 8.70 4.60 -5.43
CA LEU A 116 9.98 4.12 -5.95
C LEU A 116 10.47 5.00 -7.10
N ARG A 117 9.59 5.37 -8.04
CA ARG A 117 9.92 6.27 -9.14
C ARG A 117 10.31 7.67 -8.67
N GLU A 118 9.63 8.22 -7.65
CA GLU A 118 10.02 9.51 -7.05
C GLU A 118 11.41 9.44 -6.41
N ALA A 119 11.80 8.29 -5.87
CA ALA A 119 13.14 8.03 -5.35
C ALA A 119 14.19 7.66 -6.43
N GLY A 120 13.83 7.70 -7.72
CA GLY A 120 14.74 7.38 -8.83
C GLY A 120 14.86 5.90 -9.17
N VAL A 121 14.07 5.02 -8.54
CA VAL A 121 14.02 3.59 -8.85
C VAL A 121 12.95 3.36 -9.93
N HIS A 122 13.39 3.29 -11.18
CA HIS A 122 12.51 3.15 -12.35
C HIS A 122 12.42 1.71 -12.88
N GLU A 123 13.43 0.89 -12.61
CA GLU A 123 13.53 -0.49 -13.03
C GLU A 123 14.18 -1.34 -11.93
N ALA A 124 13.77 -2.60 -11.85
CA ALA A 124 14.39 -3.61 -10.97
C ALA A 124 14.22 -4.97 -11.64
N SER A 125 15.31 -5.66 -11.97
CA SER A 125 15.26 -7.00 -12.57
C SER A 125 15.20 -8.09 -11.51
N HIS A 126 15.87 -7.89 -10.36
CA HIS A 126 15.93 -8.82 -9.23
C HIS A 126 15.45 -8.12 -7.96
N GLY A 127 14.40 -8.67 -7.34
CA GLY A 127 13.81 -8.16 -6.11
C GLY A 127 14.05 -9.05 -4.90
N VAL A 128 14.13 -8.47 -3.71
CA VAL A 128 13.98 -9.17 -2.43
C VAL A 128 12.78 -8.61 -1.70
N LEU A 129 11.87 -9.47 -1.25
CA LEU A 129 10.65 -9.08 -0.56
C LEU A 129 10.60 -9.71 0.83
N LEU A 130 10.53 -8.89 1.87
CA LEU A 130 10.40 -9.32 3.26
C LEU A 130 8.93 -9.22 3.70
N GLY A 131 8.29 -10.37 3.89
CA GLY A 131 6.89 -10.47 4.30
C GLY A 131 6.03 -11.34 3.37
N GLY A 132 4.86 -11.76 3.87
CA GLY A 132 3.94 -12.67 3.16
C GLY A 132 2.47 -12.29 3.27
N GLY A 133 2.16 -11.06 3.68
CA GLY A 133 0.78 -10.58 3.87
C GLY A 133 0.21 -9.85 2.65
N ALA A 134 -0.97 -9.24 2.79
CA ALA A 134 -1.64 -8.49 1.71
C ALA A 134 -0.76 -7.37 1.13
N THR A 135 -0.03 -6.63 1.95
CA THR A 135 0.91 -5.59 1.48
C THR A 135 2.07 -6.20 0.69
N ALA A 136 2.52 -7.42 1.03
CA ALA A 136 3.57 -8.12 0.29
C ALA A 136 3.05 -8.55 -1.10
N ALA A 137 1.78 -8.92 -1.24
CA ALA A 137 1.18 -9.17 -2.55
C ALA A 137 1.17 -7.90 -3.43
N SER A 138 0.78 -6.75 -2.86
CA SER A 138 0.87 -5.46 -3.56
C SER A 138 2.32 -5.10 -3.93
N ALA A 139 3.27 -5.34 -3.03
CA ALA A 139 4.69 -5.11 -3.30
C ALA A 139 5.22 -6.01 -4.42
N LEU A 140 4.84 -7.29 -4.46
CA LEU A 140 5.24 -8.21 -5.52
C LEU A 140 4.74 -7.75 -6.89
N VAL A 141 3.47 -7.32 -6.99
CA VAL A 141 2.92 -6.73 -8.22
C VAL A 141 3.67 -5.47 -8.61
N ALA A 142 3.98 -4.59 -7.65
CA ALA A 142 4.74 -3.36 -7.91
C ALA A 142 6.17 -3.64 -8.42
N ILE A 143 6.86 -4.61 -7.80
CA ILE A 143 8.19 -5.07 -8.24
C ILE A 143 8.13 -5.63 -9.67
N SER A 144 7.10 -6.41 -10.00
CA SER A 144 6.85 -6.91 -11.36
C SER A 144 6.63 -5.76 -12.37
N GLN A 145 5.88 -4.71 -12.00
CA GLN A 145 5.68 -3.53 -12.85
C GLN A 145 6.96 -2.70 -13.10
N LEU A 146 7.99 -2.87 -12.27
CA LEU A 146 9.33 -2.32 -12.48
C LEU A 146 10.22 -3.22 -13.36
N GLY A 147 9.68 -4.32 -13.89
CA GLY A 147 10.37 -5.19 -14.85
C GLY A 147 11.07 -6.40 -14.22
N ALA A 148 10.76 -6.72 -12.96
CA ALA A 148 11.42 -7.84 -12.28
C ALA A 148 11.12 -9.17 -12.96
N ARG A 149 12.13 -10.03 -13.04
CA ARG A 149 12.05 -11.39 -13.54
C ARG A 149 12.11 -12.41 -12.42
N GLU A 150 12.84 -12.06 -11.36
CA GLU A 150 13.07 -12.92 -10.21
C GLU A 150 12.83 -12.14 -8.91
N VAL A 151 12.11 -12.74 -7.96
CA VAL A 151 11.90 -12.18 -6.63
C VAL A 151 12.13 -13.24 -5.56
N GLN A 152 13.05 -12.97 -4.65
CA GLN A 152 13.23 -13.80 -3.46
C GLN A 152 12.33 -13.29 -2.33
N VAL A 153 11.38 -14.13 -1.90
CA VAL A 153 10.42 -13.78 -0.84
C VAL A 153 10.86 -14.41 0.46
N LEU A 154 11.29 -13.58 1.40
CA LEU A 154 11.83 -13.98 2.69
C LEU A 154 10.74 -13.93 3.76
N VAL A 155 10.36 -15.10 4.27
CA VAL A 155 9.30 -15.27 5.28
C VAL A 155 9.79 -16.04 6.51
N ARG A 156 9.23 -15.71 7.68
CA ARG A 156 9.60 -16.37 8.94
C ARG A 156 9.13 -17.83 9.02
N ARG A 157 7.93 -18.11 8.51
CA ARG A 157 7.32 -19.44 8.54
C ARG A 157 7.46 -20.07 7.14
N PRO A 158 8.03 -21.28 7.02
CA PRO A 158 8.03 -22.01 5.77
C PRO A 158 6.62 -22.19 5.21
N GLY A 159 6.47 -22.08 3.90
CA GLY A 159 5.21 -22.15 3.16
C GLY A 159 4.36 -20.88 3.24
N ALA A 160 4.76 -19.87 4.03
CA ALA A 160 3.99 -18.63 4.13
C ALA A 160 4.08 -17.76 2.87
N ALA A 161 5.02 -18.03 1.96
CA ALA A 161 5.09 -17.35 0.67
C ALA A 161 4.30 -18.08 -0.42
N ALA A 162 3.65 -19.22 -0.15
CA ALA A 162 2.93 -19.98 -1.17
C ALA A 162 1.92 -19.15 -1.99
N PRO A 163 1.09 -18.25 -1.39
CA PRO A 163 0.22 -17.37 -2.18
C PRO A 163 0.99 -16.39 -3.07
N LEU A 164 2.17 -15.95 -2.66
CA LEU A 164 3.04 -15.06 -3.42
C LEU A 164 3.76 -15.79 -4.57
N VAL A 165 4.12 -17.06 -4.37
CA VAL A 165 4.67 -17.91 -5.43
C VAL A 165 3.64 -18.13 -6.54
N GLU A 166 2.39 -18.42 -6.16
CA GLU A 166 1.29 -18.55 -7.11
C GLU A 166 1.03 -17.23 -7.85
N LEU A 167 1.00 -16.11 -7.12
CA LEU A 167 0.88 -14.78 -7.71
C LEU A 167 2.02 -14.50 -8.69
N GLY A 168 3.27 -14.84 -8.33
CA GLY A 168 4.42 -14.70 -9.21
C GLY A 168 4.25 -15.46 -10.53
N SER A 169 3.78 -16.70 -10.45
CA SER A 169 3.49 -17.52 -11.65
C SER A 169 2.45 -16.87 -12.56
N ARG A 170 1.40 -16.24 -12.00
CA ARG A 170 0.38 -15.49 -12.77
C ARG A 170 0.95 -14.22 -13.42
N LEU A 171 1.92 -13.58 -12.77
CA LEU A 171 2.62 -12.39 -13.27
C LEU A 171 3.75 -12.73 -14.26
N GLY A 172 4.13 -14.01 -14.39
CA GLY A 172 5.26 -14.43 -15.21
C GLY A 172 6.63 -14.08 -14.61
N ILE A 173 6.72 -14.03 -13.28
CA ILE A 173 7.96 -13.81 -12.54
C ILE A 173 8.30 -15.06 -11.71
N ASP A 174 9.59 -15.38 -11.63
CA ASP A 174 10.09 -16.49 -10.82
C ASP A 174 10.18 -16.04 -9.35
N VAL A 175 9.42 -16.69 -8.48
CA VAL A 175 9.38 -16.37 -7.06
C VAL A 175 9.95 -17.52 -6.25
N HIS A 176 11.01 -17.23 -5.49
CA HIS A 176 11.69 -18.19 -4.63
C HIS A 176 11.41 -17.88 -3.16
N GLU A 177 10.81 -18.83 -2.44
CA GLU A 177 10.69 -18.70 -0.98
C GLU A 177 12.05 -18.90 -0.31
N GLY A 178 12.38 -18.01 0.62
CA GLY A 178 13.54 -18.10 1.48
C GLY A 178 13.24 -17.68 2.92
N ARG A 179 14.28 -17.63 3.74
CA ARG A 179 14.23 -17.25 5.16
C ARG A 179 14.96 -15.92 5.39
N PRO A 180 14.54 -15.07 6.35
CA PRO A 180 15.20 -13.80 6.63
C PRO A 180 16.73 -13.91 6.82
N ILE A 181 17.23 -15.02 7.37
CA ILE A 181 18.66 -15.27 7.56
C ILE A 181 19.48 -15.18 6.26
N GLU A 182 18.86 -15.41 5.10
CA GLU A 182 19.49 -15.34 3.79
C GLU A 182 19.85 -13.90 3.38
N LEU A 183 19.31 -12.87 4.06
CA LEU A 183 19.74 -11.47 3.87
C LEU A 183 21.26 -11.31 4.06
N ALA A 184 21.88 -12.12 4.92
CA ALA A 184 23.32 -12.08 5.16
C ALA A 184 24.15 -12.67 4.02
N THR A 185 23.54 -13.43 3.10
CA THR A 185 24.22 -14.17 2.03
C THR A 185 23.85 -13.72 0.63
N ILE A 186 22.75 -12.99 0.46
CA ILE A 186 22.39 -12.38 -0.83
C ILE A 186 23.39 -11.26 -1.10
N ASP A 187 24.18 -11.35 -2.17
CA ASP A 187 25.21 -10.35 -2.49
C ASP A 187 24.69 -9.23 -3.39
N ARG A 188 23.61 -9.46 -4.15
CA ARG A 188 23.11 -8.49 -5.12
C ARG A 188 21.61 -8.61 -5.34
N ALA A 189 20.94 -7.46 -5.35
CA ALA A 189 19.59 -7.26 -5.89
C ALA A 189 19.50 -5.82 -6.39
N ASP A 190 18.42 -5.48 -7.10
CA ASP A 190 18.18 -4.10 -7.54
C ASP A 190 17.29 -3.36 -6.55
N LEU A 191 16.37 -4.09 -5.90
CA LEU A 191 15.38 -3.53 -4.98
C LEU A 191 15.09 -4.52 -3.84
N VAL A 192 15.08 -4.00 -2.61
CA VAL A 192 14.55 -4.70 -1.43
C VAL A 192 13.29 -3.99 -0.97
N VAL A 193 12.19 -4.73 -0.78
CA VAL A 193 10.96 -4.19 -0.19
C VAL A 193 10.66 -4.90 1.12
N SER A 194 10.55 -4.14 2.20
CA SER A 194 10.11 -4.63 3.50
C SER A 194 8.66 -4.27 3.76
N THR A 195 7.83 -5.29 4.03
CA THR A 195 6.43 -5.11 4.45
C THR A 195 6.20 -5.65 5.85
N VAL A 196 7.26 -5.88 6.63
CA VAL A 196 7.14 -6.31 8.03
C VAL A 196 6.85 -5.10 8.93
N PRO A 197 6.23 -5.28 10.11
CA PRO A 197 6.02 -4.17 11.05
C PRO A 197 7.34 -3.48 11.43
N GLY A 198 7.33 -2.15 11.60
CA GLY A 198 8.57 -1.35 11.73
C GLY A 198 9.47 -1.69 12.92
N GLY A 199 8.89 -2.19 14.03
CA GLY A 199 9.63 -2.67 15.19
C GLY A 199 10.16 -4.11 15.07
N THR A 200 10.03 -4.75 13.91
CA THR A 200 10.44 -6.15 13.72
C THR A 200 11.96 -6.25 13.65
N ASP A 201 12.56 -6.92 14.62
CA ASP A 201 13.92 -7.42 14.51
C ASP A 201 13.93 -8.72 13.70
N LEU A 202 14.67 -8.73 12.59
CA LEU A 202 14.84 -9.92 11.75
C LEU A 202 15.88 -10.90 12.33
N GLY A 203 16.69 -10.47 13.32
CA GLY A 203 17.75 -11.25 13.93
C GLY A 203 18.97 -11.47 13.01
N VAL A 204 19.06 -10.69 11.92
CA VAL A 204 20.09 -10.82 10.89
C VAL A 204 20.29 -9.49 10.18
N ALA A 205 21.55 -9.13 9.93
CA ALA A 205 21.91 -7.99 9.11
C ALA A 205 21.99 -8.39 7.63
N ALA A 206 21.59 -7.49 6.74
CA ALA A 206 21.84 -7.64 5.32
C ALA A 206 23.34 -7.63 5.02
N SER A 207 23.74 -8.36 3.97
CA SER A 207 25.13 -8.33 3.49
C SER A 207 25.52 -6.92 3.02
N ALA A 208 26.82 -6.61 3.08
CA ALA A 208 27.32 -5.34 2.53
C ALA A 208 27.12 -5.25 1.01
N GLY A 209 27.16 -6.38 0.30
CA GLY A 209 26.86 -6.44 -1.13
C GLY A 209 25.42 -6.03 -1.44
N LEU A 210 24.46 -6.55 -0.66
CA LEU A 210 23.05 -6.21 -0.84
C LEU A 210 22.78 -4.73 -0.55
N ILE A 211 23.31 -4.19 0.56
CA ILE A 211 23.11 -2.79 0.94
C ILE A 211 23.69 -1.83 -0.11
N SER A 212 24.84 -2.17 -0.70
CA SER A 212 25.50 -1.33 -1.71
C SER A 212 24.89 -1.44 -3.11
N SER A 213 24.14 -2.51 -3.40
CA SER A 213 23.55 -2.74 -4.73
C SER A 213 22.07 -2.38 -4.83
N ALA A 214 21.30 -2.51 -3.76
CA ALA A 214 19.85 -2.36 -3.78
C ALA A 214 19.36 -1.12 -3.02
N ALA A 215 18.35 -0.45 -3.58
CA ALA A 215 17.52 0.45 -2.80
C ALA A 215 16.62 -0.35 -1.85
N LEU A 216 16.43 0.12 -0.62
CA LEU A 216 15.47 -0.43 0.33
C LEU A 216 14.21 0.44 0.35
N LEU A 217 13.06 -0.08 -0.05
CA LEU A 217 11.77 0.47 0.37
C LEU A 217 11.32 -0.23 1.66
N ASP A 218 11.29 0.51 2.76
CA ASP A 218 10.69 0.02 4.00
C ASP A 218 9.29 0.63 4.14
N VAL A 219 8.25 -0.21 3.99
CA VAL A 219 6.85 0.24 4.03
C VAL A 219 6.46 0.74 5.42
N ALA A 220 7.13 0.27 6.48
CA ALA A 220 6.89 0.79 7.80
C ALA A 220 7.40 2.24 7.91
N TYR A 221 6.54 3.11 8.43
CA TYR A 221 6.85 4.52 8.68
C TYR A 221 6.90 4.87 10.18
N ASP A 222 6.53 3.93 11.05
CA ASP A 222 6.58 4.07 12.50
C ASP A 222 6.68 2.67 13.16
N PRO A 223 7.55 2.47 14.17
CA PRO A 223 8.65 3.35 14.56
C PRO A 223 9.68 3.55 13.43
N TRP A 224 10.37 4.70 13.44
CA TRP A 224 11.41 5.03 12.44
C TRP A 224 12.71 5.56 13.08
N PRO A 225 13.90 5.20 12.57
CA PRO A 225 14.15 4.17 11.54
C PRO A 225 13.81 2.77 12.05
N THR A 226 13.37 1.88 11.16
CA THR A 226 13.27 0.46 11.47
C THR A 226 14.68 -0.13 11.68
N PRO A 227 14.83 -1.28 12.36
CA PRO A 227 16.13 -1.96 12.47
C PRO A 227 16.77 -2.25 11.10
N LEU A 228 15.95 -2.59 10.09
CA LEU A 228 16.42 -2.85 8.73
C LEU A 228 16.92 -1.58 8.03
N ALA A 229 16.15 -0.48 8.11
CA ALA A 229 16.54 0.81 7.55
C ALA A 229 17.79 1.37 8.23
N ALA A 230 17.91 1.21 9.54
CA ALA A 230 19.11 1.60 10.29
C ALA A 230 20.36 0.86 9.79
N GLY A 231 20.24 -0.44 9.48
CA GLY A 231 21.30 -1.22 8.86
C GLY A 231 21.70 -0.70 7.48
N TRP A 232 20.72 -0.35 6.64
CA TRP A 232 20.97 0.24 5.31
C TRP A 232 21.70 1.58 5.42
N PHE A 233 21.26 2.48 6.30
CA PHE A 233 21.92 3.77 6.53
C PHE A 233 23.36 3.60 7.02
N ALA A 234 23.59 2.70 7.97
CA ALA A 234 24.92 2.42 8.49
C ALA A 234 25.89 1.89 7.41
N GLY A 235 25.36 1.14 6.43
CA GLY A 235 26.11 0.66 5.26
C GLY A 235 26.17 1.65 4.08
N GLY A 236 25.60 2.85 4.20
CA GLY A 236 25.60 3.87 3.15
C GLY A 236 24.64 3.57 1.98
N GLY A 237 23.68 2.67 2.16
CA GLY A 237 22.70 2.30 1.14
C GLY A 237 21.56 3.31 0.99
N ALA A 238 20.86 3.24 -0.13
CA ALA A 238 19.69 4.07 -0.41
C ALA A 238 18.44 3.53 0.29
N VAL A 239 17.73 4.39 1.03
CA VAL A 239 16.48 4.04 1.72
C VAL A 239 15.34 4.93 1.22
N VAL A 240 14.26 4.29 0.79
CA VAL A 240 12.98 4.88 0.44
C VAL A 240 12.02 4.69 1.61
N HIS A 241 11.59 5.80 2.20
CA HIS A 241 10.74 5.80 3.39
C HIS A 241 9.28 5.47 3.04
N GLY A 242 8.64 4.56 3.79
CA GLY A 242 7.27 4.08 3.55
C GLY A 242 6.17 5.14 3.61
N LEU A 243 6.46 6.30 4.20
CA LEU A 243 5.57 7.47 4.18
C LEU A 243 5.26 7.94 2.75
N GLY A 244 6.20 7.80 1.82
CA GLY A 244 5.94 8.06 0.39
C GLY A 244 4.84 7.14 -0.14
N MET A 245 4.90 5.84 0.18
CA MET A 245 3.88 4.88 -0.24
C MET A 245 2.52 5.27 0.33
N LEU A 246 2.47 5.62 1.62
CA LEU A 246 1.23 6.05 2.30
C LEU A 246 0.62 7.29 1.62
N LEU A 247 1.46 8.26 1.25
CA LEU A 247 1.05 9.49 0.56
C LEU A 247 0.47 9.17 -0.84
N HIS A 248 1.22 8.44 -1.66
CA HIS A 248 0.81 8.15 -3.05
C HIS A 248 -0.41 7.23 -3.13
N GLN A 249 -0.52 6.23 -2.25
CA GLN A 249 -1.73 5.40 -2.22
C GLN A 249 -2.96 6.20 -1.77
N ALA A 250 -2.80 7.18 -0.86
CA ALA A 250 -3.89 8.03 -0.40
C ALA A 250 -4.34 8.99 -1.51
N LEU A 251 -3.41 9.54 -2.30
CA LEU A 251 -3.75 10.36 -3.46
C LEU A 251 -4.62 9.57 -4.45
N LEU A 252 -4.28 8.32 -4.74
CA LEU A 252 -5.09 7.44 -5.59
C LEU A 252 -6.46 7.14 -4.98
N GLN A 253 -6.56 7.03 -3.65
CA GLN A 253 -7.86 6.92 -2.97
C GLN A 253 -8.69 8.19 -3.16
N VAL A 254 -8.09 9.38 -3.06
CA VAL A 254 -8.77 10.65 -3.33
C VAL A 254 -9.28 10.69 -4.78
N ARG A 255 -8.48 10.27 -5.78
CA ARG A 255 -8.96 10.11 -7.17
C ARG A 255 -10.20 9.23 -7.26
N ILE A 256 -10.17 8.06 -6.63
CA ILE A 256 -11.32 7.13 -6.62
C ILE A 256 -12.54 7.79 -5.96
N PHE A 257 -12.38 8.45 -4.82
CA PHE A 257 -13.52 9.04 -4.11
C PHE A 257 -14.12 10.24 -4.87
N VAL A 258 -13.28 11.05 -5.53
CA VAL A 258 -13.71 12.24 -6.28
C VAL A 258 -14.24 11.87 -7.66
N ASN A 259 -13.48 11.11 -8.44
CA ASN A 259 -13.74 10.83 -9.86
C ASN A 259 -14.33 9.43 -10.12
N GLY A 260 -14.18 8.48 -9.19
CA GLY A 260 -14.66 7.11 -9.35
C GLY A 260 -13.71 6.17 -10.09
N ASP A 261 -12.50 6.65 -10.42
CA ASP A 261 -11.45 5.94 -11.17
C ASP A 261 -10.06 6.33 -10.62
N PRO A 262 -9.18 5.38 -10.25
CA PRO A 262 -7.81 5.69 -9.81
C PRO A 262 -6.92 6.29 -10.91
N ASN A 263 -7.27 6.13 -12.19
CA ASN A 263 -6.50 6.62 -13.32
C ASN A 263 -6.87 8.05 -13.72
N GLU A 264 -8.04 8.53 -13.31
CA GLU A 264 -8.50 9.89 -13.59
C GLU A 264 -7.90 10.87 -12.57
N PRO A 265 -6.95 11.75 -12.98
CA PRO A 265 -6.27 12.66 -12.06
C PRO A 265 -7.23 13.68 -11.43
N LEU A 266 -6.81 14.24 -10.29
CA LEU A 266 -7.54 15.33 -9.65
C LEU A 266 -7.31 16.67 -10.37
N ASP A 267 -8.27 17.59 -10.24
CA ASP A 267 -8.03 19.00 -10.54
C ASP A 267 -6.88 19.51 -9.66
N ASP A 268 -5.84 20.07 -10.28
CA ASP A 268 -4.64 20.60 -9.60
C ASP A 268 -3.95 19.56 -8.66
N GLU A 269 -3.81 18.32 -9.15
CA GLU A 269 -3.29 17.19 -8.39
C GLU A 269 -1.93 17.45 -7.74
N ASP A 270 -1.03 18.18 -8.39
CA ASP A 270 0.30 18.47 -7.83
C ASP A 270 0.19 19.33 -6.56
N ALA A 271 -0.72 20.31 -6.54
CA ALA A 271 -0.98 21.11 -5.34
C ALA A 271 -1.69 20.29 -4.24
N VAL A 272 -2.58 19.36 -4.62
CA VAL A 272 -3.19 18.41 -3.69
C VAL A 272 -2.12 17.52 -3.05
N LEU A 273 -1.23 16.94 -3.85
CA LEU A 273 -0.13 16.10 -3.36
C LEU A 273 0.80 16.89 -2.43
N ALA A 274 1.09 18.17 -2.74
CA ALA A 274 1.91 19.03 -1.90
C ALA A 274 1.30 19.25 -0.51
N VAL A 275 0.02 19.66 -0.43
CA VAL A 275 -0.63 19.86 0.88
C VAL A 275 -0.81 18.57 1.67
N MET A 276 -1.01 17.44 0.97
CA MET A 276 -1.06 16.12 1.61
C MET A 276 0.30 15.78 2.23
N ARG A 277 1.39 16.04 1.52
CA ARG A 277 2.76 15.79 2.01
C ARG A 277 3.05 16.62 3.26
N ASP A 278 2.71 17.90 3.25
CA ASP A 278 2.91 18.80 4.40
C ASP A 278 2.12 18.34 5.64
N ALA A 279 0.95 17.72 5.44
CA ALA A 279 0.10 17.24 6.53
C ALA A 279 0.67 16.04 7.31
N VAL A 280 1.72 15.37 6.78
CA VAL A 280 2.32 14.17 7.39
C VAL A 280 3.82 14.23 7.61
N ALA A 281 4.43 15.35 7.19
CA ALA A 281 5.84 15.67 7.35
C ALA A 281 6.25 15.86 8.82
#